data_AF-A0A9P7HZP7-F1
#
_entry.id   AF-A0A9P7HZP7-F1
#
_cell.length_a   1.000
_cell.length_b   1.000
_cell.length_c   1.000
_cell.angle_alpha   90.00
_cell.angle_beta   90.00
_cell.angle_gamma   90.00
#
_symmetry.space_group_name_H-M   'P 1'
#
loop_
_entity.id
_entity.type
_entity.pdbx_description
1 polymer ?
#
loop_
_entity_poly.entity_id
_entity_poly.type
_entity_poly.pdbx_seq_one_letter_code
_entity_poly.pdbx_strand_id
1 'polypeptide(L)'
;MLPANFKFNFDSPTCFKNPVPSYPWQWRFLGRFMFGFDMIRYAVSKAAVVLFTQELQGRLQGQNLPITCIAVHPGEVLTEGVLSINNFVVRAIARASFLSAEQGAANSLFAATATEVKEDALKYKGKFIVPVGKLEEPNPVAKDDRQVKGLWENTVVEVNKWLAEKKLALLEAW
;
A
#
# COMPACT_ATOMS: atom_id res chain seq x y z
N MET A 1 8.63 -4.31 7.05
CA MET A 1 8.97 -5.66 6.51
C MET A 1 9.88 -5.65 5.28
N LEU A 2 9.94 -4.59 4.47
CA LEU A 2 10.97 -4.46 3.42
C LEU A 2 12.20 -3.73 3.96
N PRO A 3 13.43 -4.18 3.66
CA PRO A 3 14.64 -3.40 3.94
C PRO A 3 14.56 -1.99 3.34
N ALA A 4 15.15 -1.00 3.99
CA ALA A 4 15.18 0.38 3.50
C ALA A 4 15.86 0.50 2.12
N ASN A 5 16.78 -0.41 1.80
CA ASN A 5 17.50 -0.47 0.53
C ASN A 5 16.89 -1.44 -0.49
N PHE A 6 15.66 -1.93 -0.27
CA PHE A 6 14.96 -2.77 -1.24
C PHE A 6 14.80 -2.02 -2.58
N LYS A 7 15.08 -2.71 -3.69
CA LYS A 7 15.00 -2.14 -5.03
C LYS A 7 13.63 -2.38 -5.63
N PHE A 8 12.82 -1.33 -5.63
CA PHE A 8 11.57 -1.30 -6.37
C PHE A 8 11.84 -1.02 -7.84
N ASN A 9 10.88 -1.37 -8.68
CA ASN A 9 10.92 -1.16 -10.13
C ASN A 9 9.61 -0.57 -10.64
N PHE A 10 8.92 0.24 -9.84
CA PHE A 10 7.63 0.83 -10.22
C PHE A 10 7.71 1.75 -11.43
N ASP A 11 8.90 2.28 -11.71
CA ASP A 11 9.26 3.06 -12.90
C ASP A 11 9.57 2.21 -14.15
N SER A 12 9.53 0.89 -14.04
CA SER A 12 9.74 -0.02 -15.16
C SER A 12 8.41 -0.49 -15.78
N PRO A 13 8.31 -0.60 -17.12
CA PRO A 13 7.18 -1.27 -17.80
C PRO A 13 6.96 -2.74 -17.38
N THR A 14 7.91 -3.32 -16.64
CA THR A 14 7.82 -4.69 -16.13
C THR A 14 7.32 -4.77 -14.70
N CYS A 15 6.99 -3.66 -14.03
CA CYS A 15 6.66 -3.61 -12.61
C CYS A 15 5.51 -4.55 -12.21
N PHE A 16 4.52 -4.76 -13.07
CA PHE A 16 3.40 -5.68 -12.80
C PHE A 16 3.67 -7.13 -13.21
N LYS A 17 4.59 -7.36 -14.16
CA LYS A 17 5.01 -8.70 -14.62
C LYS A 17 6.05 -9.31 -13.69
N ASN A 18 6.95 -8.48 -13.17
CA ASN A 18 8.00 -8.85 -12.23
C ASN A 18 8.07 -7.83 -11.07
N PRO A 19 7.08 -7.85 -10.15
CA PRO A 19 6.99 -6.87 -9.05
C PRO A 19 8.07 -7.05 -7.98
N VAL A 20 8.76 -8.18 -7.95
CA VAL A 20 9.83 -8.46 -6.99
C VAL A 20 11.10 -8.80 -7.77
N PRO A 21 11.84 -7.78 -8.24
CA PRO A 21 13.02 -8.01 -9.08
C PRO A 21 14.12 -8.79 -8.35
N SER A 22 14.17 -8.67 -7.01
CA SER A 22 15.08 -9.44 -6.17
C SER A 22 14.49 -9.63 -4.78
N TYR A 23 14.55 -10.86 -4.25
CA TYR A 23 14.18 -11.14 -2.87
C TYR A 23 15.34 -10.82 -1.92
N PRO A 24 15.10 -10.14 -0.79
CA PRO A 24 16.11 -9.99 0.26
C PRO A 24 16.63 -11.36 0.71
N TRP A 25 17.93 -11.47 0.99
CA TRP A 25 18.54 -12.76 1.31
C TRP A 25 17.89 -13.43 2.53
N GLN A 26 17.49 -12.64 3.54
CA GLN A 26 16.79 -13.13 4.73
C GLN A 26 15.51 -13.87 4.35
N TRP A 27 14.76 -13.33 3.39
CA TRP A 27 13.53 -13.94 2.90
C TRP A 27 13.80 -15.15 2.00
N ARG A 28 14.84 -15.07 1.17
CA ARG A 28 15.23 -16.15 0.26
C ARG A 28 15.61 -17.43 1.02
N PHE A 29 16.30 -17.30 2.16
CA PHE A 29 16.84 -18.45 2.89
C PHE A 29 16.11 -18.80 4.18
N LEU A 30 15.50 -17.84 4.87
CA LEU A 30 14.91 -18.05 6.20
C LEU A 30 13.40 -17.76 6.22
N GLY A 31 12.99 -16.62 5.65
CA GLY A 31 11.61 -16.13 5.78
C GLY A 31 10.56 -16.87 4.93
N ARG A 32 10.94 -17.46 3.78
CA ARG A 32 9.96 -18.06 2.84
C ARG A 32 9.09 -19.17 3.42
N PHE A 33 9.49 -19.78 4.53
CA PHE A 33 8.76 -20.85 5.20
C PHE A 33 7.86 -20.35 6.35
N MET A 34 8.01 -19.07 6.73
CA MET A 34 7.32 -18.49 7.87
C MET A 34 5.84 -18.20 7.57
N PHE A 35 5.53 -17.75 6.35
CA PHE A 35 4.17 -17.38 5.94
C PHE A 35 3.70 -18.29 4.80
N GLY A 36 2.39 -18.52 4.74
CA GLY A 36 1.82 -19.37 3.69
C GLY A 36 1.64 -18.68 2.34
N PHE A 37 2.19 -17.48 2.18
CA PHE A 37 2.14 -16.68 0.97
C PHE A 37 3.41 -15.84 0.81
N ASP A 38 3.58 -15.27 -0.38
CA ASP A 38 4.71 -14.41 -0.68
C ASP A 38 4.60 -13.04 0.00
N MET A 39 5.23 -12.93 1.17
CA MET A 39 5.28 -11.71 1.97
C MET A 39 5.99 -10.54 1.29
N ILE A 40 7.00 -10.80 0.44
CA ILE A 40 7.72 -9.72 -0.24
C ILE A 40 6.84 -9.12 -1.31
N ARG A 41 6.22 -9.97 -2.14
CA ARG A 41 5.27 -9.51 -3.16
C ARG A 41 4.08 -8.79 -2.53
N TYR A 42 3.57 -9.29 -1.40
CA TYR A 42 2.54 -8.60 -0.63
C TYR A 42 3.02 -7.24 -0.10
N ALA A 43 4.22 -7.16 0.47
CA ALA A 43 4.75 -5.89 0.97
C ALA A 43 4.98 -4.87 -0.17
N VAL A 44 5.41 -5.32 -1.35
CA VAL A 44 5.51 -4.47 -2.55
C VAL A 44 4.14 -3.92 -2.95
N SER A 45 3.08 -4.74 -2.94
CA SER A 45 1.73 -4.26 -3.26
C SER A 45 1.21 -3.25 -2.24
N LYS A 46 1.58 -3.39 -0.96
CA LYS A 46 1.24 -2.39 0.08
C LYS A 46 2.06 -1.11 -0.04
N ALA A 47 3.33 -1.18 -0.45
CA ALA A 47 4.10 0.01 -0.80
C ALA A 47 3.46 0.76 -1.98
N ALA A 48 2.97 0.04 -3.00
CA ALA A 48 2.28 0.65 -4.13
C ALA A 48 1.04 1.47 -3.71
N VAL A 49 0.28 1.03 -2.69
CA VAL A 49 -0.86 1.81 -2.17
C VAL A 49 -0.43 3.16 -1.60
N VAL A 50 0.72 3.21 -0.90
CA VAL A 50 1.26 4.47 -0.36
C VAL A 50 1.65 5.41 -1.50
N LEU A 51 2.40 4.91 -2.49
CA LEU A 51 2.83 5.69 -3.66
C LEU A 51 1.62 6.21 -4.46
N PHE A 52 0.63 5.35 -4.69
CA PHE A 52 -0.61 5.73 -5.35
C PHE A 52 -1.33 6.85 -4.60
N THR A 53 -1.39 6.78 -3.27
CA THR A 53 -2.01 7.81 -2.44
C THR A 53 -1.29 9.15 -2.57
N GLN A 54 0.04 9.15 -2.59
CA GLN A 54 0.86 10.36 -2.74
C GLN A 54 0.65 11.00 -4.12
N GLU A 55 0.71 10.22 -5.19
CA GLU A 55 0.51 10.72 -6.55
C GLU A 55 -0.93 11.22 -6.75
N LEU A 56 -1.94 10.50 -6.24
CA LEU A 56 -3.34 10.94 -6.28
C LEU A 56 -3.51 12.26 -5.54
N GLN A 57 -2.93 12.40 -4.35
CA GLN A 57 -2.98 13.66 -3.60
C GLN A 57 -2.39 14.82 -4.40
N GLY A 58 -1.23 14.61 -5.03
CA GLY A 58 -0.56 15.63 -5.84
C GLY A 58 -1.39 16.06 -7.04
N ARG A 59 -2.01 15.12 -7.75
CA ARG A 59 -2.91 15.40 -8.89
C ARG A 59 -4.13 16.21 -8.47
N LEU A 60 -4.80 15.79 -7.39
CA LEU A 60 -5.97 16.50 -6.86
C LEU A 60 -5.62 17.91 -6.38
N GLN A 61 -4.42 18.10 -5.80
CA GLN A 61 -3.91 19.43 -5.46
C GLN A 61 -3.66 20.28 -6.70
N GLY A 62 -3.06 19.71 -7.75
CA GLY A 62 -2.83 20.41 -9.02
C GLY A 62 -4.13 20.88 -9.69
N GLN A 63 -5.24 20.17 -9.45
CA GLN A 63 -6.58 20.53 -9.91
C GLN A 63 -7.36 21.43 -8.93
N ASN A 64 -6.74 21.86 -7.83
CA ASN A 64 -7.38 22.65 -6.76
C ASN A 64 -8.61 21.98 -6.13
N LEU A 65 -8.67 20.65 -6.13
CA LEU A 65 -9.77 19.91 -5.51
C LEU A 65 -9.52 19.78 -4.00
N PRO A 66 -10.52 20.11 -3.14
CA PRO A 66 -10.38 20.07 -1.69
C PRO A 66 -10.55 18.64 -1.13
N ILE A 67 -9.80 17.69 -1.69
CA ILE A 67 -9.83 16.27 -1.33
C ILE A 67 -8.52 15.89 -0.63
N THR A 68 -8.65 15.17 0.48
CA THR A 68 -7.54 14.63 1.26
C THR A 68 -7.44 13.12 1.03
N CYS A 69 -6.29 12.66 0.56
CA CYS A 69 -5.98 11.25 0.37
C CYS A 69 -5.03 10.78 1.48
N ILE A 70 -5.33 9.63 2.09
CA ILE A 70 -4.54 9.07 3.21
C ILE A 70 -4.39 7.56 3.00
N ALA A 71 -3.18 7.05 3.14
CA ALA A 71 -2.90 5.62 3.14
C ALA A 71 -3.03 5.09 4.58
N VAL A 72 -3.85 4.06 4.78
CA VAL A 72 -4.21 3.58 6.12
C VAL A 72 -3.72 2.16 6.34
N HIS A 73 -2.96 1.95 7.40
CA HIS A 73 -2.66 0.61 7.93
C HIS A 73 -3.60 0.31 9.11
N PRO A 74 -4.36 -0.80 9.10
CA PRO A 74 -5.31 -1.11 10.17
C PRO A 74 -4.64 -1.73 11.41
N GLY A 75 -3.34 -2.01 11.35
CA GLY A 75 -2.62 -2.83 12.33
C GLY A 75 -2.66 -4.30 11.95
N GLU A 76 -2.14 -5.17 12.81
CA GLU A 76 -2.27 -6.61 12.67
C GLU A 76 -3.67 -7.03 13.11
N VAL A 77 -4.57 -7.27 12.15
CA VAL A 77 -5.97 -7.64 12.39
C VAL A 77 -6.18 -9.13 12.16
N LEU A 78 -6.85 -9.80 13.10
CA LEU A 78 -7.26 -11.18 12.97
C LEU A 78 -8.38 -11.30 11.95
N THR A 79 -8.03 -11.70 10.74
CA THR A 79 -8.99 -11.91 9.65
C THR A 79 -9.05 -13.39 9.26
N GLU A 80 -10.16 -13.80 8.66
CA GLU A 80 -10.30 -15.13 8.06
C GLU A 80 -9.22 -15.41 7.01
N GLY A 81 -8.75 -14.37 6.31
CA GLY A 81 -7.60 -14.47 5.40
C GLY A 81 -6.33 -14.90 6.12
N VAL A 82 -5.98 -14.26 7.23
CA VAL A 82 -4.80 -14.63 8.05
C VAL A 82 -4.90 -16.08 8.52
N LEU A 83 -6.11 -16.52 8.93
CA LEU A 83 -6.36 -17.86 9.44
C LEU A 83 -6.36 -18.95 8.35
N SER A 84 -6.79 -18.64 7.14
CA SER A 84 -6.90 -19.61 6.05
C SER A 84 -5.57 -19.86 5.34
N ILE A 85 -4.78 -18.81 5.10
CA ILE A 85 -3.59 -18.90 4.23
C ILE A 85 -2.31 -19.28 4.98
N ASN A 86 -2.20 -19.02 6.28
CA ASN A 86 -0.94 -19.20 7.01
C ASN A 86 -0.80 -20.57 7.68
N ASN A 87 0.40 -20.91 8.16
CA ASN A 87 0.64 -22.14 8.92
C ASN A 87 0.11 -22.05 10.36
N PHE A 88 0.10 -23.18 11.06
CA PHE A 88 -0.40 -23.28 12.44
C PHE A 88 0.27 -22.31 13.42
N VAL A 89 1.59 -22.11 13.31
CA VAL A 89 2.34 -21.22 14.22
C VAL A 89 1.89 -19.77 14.06
N VAL A 90 1.82 -19.27 12.82
CA VAL A 90 1.34 -17.91 12.55
C VAL A 90 -0.12 -17.74 12.96
N ARG A 91 -0.98 -18.75 12.75
CA ARG A 91 -2.37 -18.70 13.22
C ARG A 91 -2.47 -18.60 14.74
N ALA A 92 -1.63 -19.33 15.48
CA ALA A 92 -1.60 -19.30 16.93
C ALA A 92 -1.18 -17.91 17.45
N ILE A 93 -0.11 -17.35 16.88
CA ILE A 93 0.36 -15.99 17.21
C ILE A 93 -0.74 -14.96 16.89
N ALA A 94 -1.36 -15.04 15.71
CA ALA A 94 -2.43 -14.13 15.31
C ALA A 94 -3.60 -14.16 16.29
N ARG A 95 -4.08 -15.35 16.67
CA ARG A 95 -5.18 -15.48 17.65
C ARG A 95 -4.83 -14.93 19.04
N ALA A 96 -3.56 -14.97 19.42
CA ALA A 96 -3.12 -14.52 20.74
C ALA A 96 -2.85 -13.01 20.81
N SER A 97 -2.59 -12.34 19.68
CA SER A 97 -2.03 -10.98 19.69
C SER A 97 -2.65 -9.98 18.71
N PHE A 98 -3.37 -10.43 17.67
CA PHE A 98 -3.91 -9.53 16.66
C PHE A 98 -5.20 -8.86 17.15
N LEU A 99 -5.47 -7.67 16.62
CA LEU A 99 -6.67 -6.90 16.88
C LEU A 99 -7.92 -7.60 16.32
N SER A 100 -9.07 -7.34 16.94
CA SER A 100 -10.37 -7.70 16.34
C SER A 100 -10.65 -6.85 15.09
N ALA A 101 -11.62 -7.26 14.28
CA ALA A 101 -12.02 -6.49 13.10
C ALA A 101 -12.53 -5.10 13.48
N GLU A 102 -13.29 -5.00 14.57
CA GLU A 102 -13.81 -3.75 15.12
C GLU A 102 -12.69 -2.82 15.58
N GLN A 103 -11.68 -3.36 16.27
CA GLN A 103 -10.50 -2.59 16.68
C GLN A 103 -9.68 -2.13 15.47
N GLY A 104 -9.48 -3.01 14.48
CA GLY A 104 -8.77 -2.69 13.24
C GLY A 104 -9.46 -1.62 12.39
N ALA A 105 -10.79 -1.51 12.49
CA ALA A 105 -11.56 -0.47 11.79
C ALA A 105 -11.29 0.94 12.32
N ALA A 106 -10.77 1.08 13.55
CA ALA A 106 -10.57 2.38 14.20
C ALA A 106 -9.68 3.33 13.37
N ASN A 107 -8.62 2.83 12.73
CA ASN A 107 -7.72 3.69 11.96
C ASN A 107 -8.34 4.17 10.63
N SER A 108 -9.18 3.33 10.00
CA SER A 108 -9.94 3.72 8.81
C SER A 108 -11.03 4.74 9.15
N LEU A 109 -11.73 4.53 10.28
CA LEU A 109 -12.72 5.49 10.79
C LEU A 109 -12.05 6.82 11.12
N PHE A 110 -10.91 6.80 11.81
CA PHE A 110 -10.12 8.00 12.08
C PHE A 110 -9.82 8.78 10.79
N ALA A 111 -9.25 8.11 9.78
CA ALA A 111 -8.91 8.76 8.51
C ALA A 111 -10.12 9.37 7.80
N ALA A 112 -11.28 8.73 7.91
CA ALA A 112 -12.49 9.12 7.20
C ALA A 112 -13.34 10.17 7.94
N THR A 113 -13.31 10.19 9.28
CA THR A 113 -14.32 10.93 10.08
C THR A 113 -13.73 11.84 11.15
N ALA A 114 -12.46 11.73 11.51
CA ALA A 114 -11.89 12.55 12.58
C ALA A 114 -11.86 14.03 12.17
N THR A 115 -12.40 14.90 13.01
CA THR A 115 -12.44 16.34 12.76
C THR A 115 -11.04 16.91 12.53
N GLU A 116 -10.03 16.41 13.26
CA GLU A 116 -8.63 16.85 13.11
C GLU A 116 -8.06 16.58 11.72
N VAL A 117 -8.52 15.54 11.01
CA VAL A 117 -8.09 15.25 9.64
C VAL A 117 -8.58 16.33 8.68
N LYS A 118 -9.78 16.87 8.94
CA LYS A 118 -10.35 17.97 8.15
C LYS A 118 -9.74 19.31 8.53
N GLU A 119 -9.57 19.58 9.82
CA GLU A 119 -9.03 20.84 10.35
C GLU A 119 -7.55 21.02 10.02
N ASP A 120 -6.77 19.95 10.06
CA ASP A 120 -5.34 19.95 9.72
C ASP A 120 -5.07 19.11 8.48
N ALA A 121 -5.76 19.42 7.38
CA ALA A 121 -5.60 18.67 6.13
C ALA A 121 -4.14 18.65 5.66
N LEU A 122 -3.36 19.71 5.89
CA LEU A 122 -1.95 19.77 5.49
C LEU A 122 -1.11 18.69 6.18
N LYS A 123 -1.40 18.38 7.45
CA LYS A 123 -0.74 17.30 8.19
C LYS A 123 -1.02 15.92 7.61
N TYR A 124 -2.18 15.68 6.98
CA TYR A 124 -2.62 14.34 6.54
C TYR A 124 -2.59 14.11 5.03
N LYS A 125 -2.59 15.15 4.20
CA LYS A 125 -2.59 15.04 2.73
C LYS A 125 -1.43 14.18 2.23
N GLY A 126 -1.77 13.10 1.53
CA GLY A 126 -0.81 12.16 0.93
C GLY A 126 0.02 11.39 1.95
N LYS A 127 -0.39 11.36 3.23
CA LYS A 127 0.37 10.70 4.29
C LYS A 127 -0.05 9.26 4.51
N PHE A 128 0.82 8.54 5.20
CA PHE A 128 0.60 7.20 5.68
C PHE A 128 0.36 7.22 7.20
N ILE A 129 -0.70 6.55 7.65
CA ILE A 129 -1.02 6.45 9.07
C ILE A 129 -1.11 5.00 9.53
N VAL A 130 -0.71 4.80 10.79
CA VAL A 130 -0.83 3.54 11.53
C VAL A 130 -1.73 3.72 12.76
N PRO A 131 -2.25 2.62 13.33
CA PRO A 131 -3.27 2.71 14.36
C PRO A 131 -2.82 3.46 15.63
N VAL A 132 -3.62 4.36 16.19
CA VAL A 132 -4.75 5.07 15.55
C VAL A 132 -4.32 6.50 15.30
N GLY A 133 -4.47 6.96 14.06
CA GLY A 133 -4.20 8.33 13.63
C GLY A 133 -2.73 8.77 13.65
N LYS A 134 -1.79 7.84 13.89
CA LYS A 134 -0.37 8.15 14.02
C LYS A 134 0.27 8.21 12.64
N LEU A 135 0.96 9.31 12.36
CA LEU A 135 1.80 9.43 11.16
C LEU A 135 3.00 8.51 11.28
N GLU A 136 3.29 7.76 10.23
CA GLU A 136 4.50 6.96 10.10
C GLU A 136 5.17 7.25 8.78
N GLU A 137 6.50 7.31 8.80
CA GLU A 137 7.29 7.44 7.59
C GLU A 137 7.32 6.08 6.86
N PRO A 138 6.76 6.00 5.63
CA PRO A 138 6.79 4.76 4.86
C PRO A 138 8.22 4.44 4.39
N ASN A 139 8.37 3.30 3.69
CA ASN A 139 9.64 2.92 3.10
C ASN A 139 10.23 4.06 2.24
N PRO A 140 11.57 4.29 2.22
CA PRO A 140 12.20 5.38 1.48
C PRO A 140 11.83 5.51 0.01
N VAL A 141 11.35 4.44 -0.63
CA VAL A 141 10.79 4.49 -2.00
C VAL A 141 9.69 5.54 -2.17
N ALA A 142 8.93 5.85 -1.12
CA ALA A 142 7.88 6.89 -1.12
C ALA A 142 8.44 8.33 -1.19
N LYS A 143 9.76 8.49 -1.16
CA LYS A 143 10.48 9.77 -1.37
C LYS A 143 11.19 9.80 -2.73
N ASP A 144 11.07 8.74 -3.53
CA ASP A 144 11.61 8.68 -4.88
C ASP A 144 10.51 9.02 -5.89
N ASP A 145 10.50 10.27 -6.34
CA ASP A 145 9.50 10.78 -7.30
C ASP A 145 9.42 9.95 -8.59
N ARG A 146 10.53 9.31 -9.01
CA ARG A 146 10.51 8.45 -10.20
C ARG A 146 9.68 7.20 -9.95
N GLN A 147 9.80 6.60 -8.76
CA GLN A 147 9.03 5.42 -8.38
C GLN A 147 7.55 5.77 -8.17
N VAL A 148 7.26 6.91 -7.52
CA VAL A 148 5.90 7.40 -7.27
C VAL A 148 5.15 7.63 -8.58
N LYS A 149 5.73 8.43 -9.49
CA LYS A 149 5.13 8.73 -10.81
C LYS A 149 5.10 7.50 -11.71
N GLY A 150 6.19 6.74 -11.72
CA GLY A 150 6.32 5.52 -12.49
C GLY A 150 5.24 4.50 -12.18
N LEU A 151 4.88 4.33 -10.89
CA LEU A 151 3.77 3.46 -10.50
C LEU A 151 2.47 3.88 -11.20
N TRP A 152 2.14 5.18 -11.16
CA TRP A 152 0.91 5.70 -11.75
C TRP A 152 0.89 5.54 -13.27
N GLU A 153 1.98 5.94 -13.94
CA GLU A 153 2.12 5.86 -15.39
C GLU A 153 1.99 4.41 -15.88
N ASN A 154 2.70 3.48 -15.26
CA ASN A 154 2.60 2.06 -15.61
C ASN A 154 1.22 1.48 -15.28
N THR A 155 0.58 1.93 -14.19
CA THR A 155 -0.81 1.51 -13.87
C THR A 155 -1.77 1.95 -14.97
N VAL A 156 -1.69 3.21 -15.42
CA VAL A 156 -2.53 3.74 -16.49
C VAL A 156 -2.32 2.95 -17.78
N VAL A 157 -1.09 2.60 -18.13
CA VAL A 157 -0.78 1.78 -19.31
C VAL A 157 -1.44 0.39 -19.23
N GLU A 158 -1.25 -0.33 -18.13
CA GLU A 158 -1.81 -1.68 -17.99
C GLU A 158 -3.34 -1.68 -17.90
N VAL A 159 -3.94 -0.70 -17.22
CA VAL A 159 -5.40 -0.55 -17.15
C VAL A 159 -5.97 -0.19 -18.52
N ASN A 160 -5.36 0.75 -19.26
CA ASN A 160 -5.80 1.10 -20.60
C ASN A 160 -5.68 -0.06 -21.59
N LYS A 161 -4.64 -0.88 -21.46
CA LYS A 161 -4.51 -2.12 -22.22
C LYS A 161 -5.69 -3.05 -21.96
N TRP A 162 -6.03 -3.29 -20.69
CA TRP A 162 -7.18 -4.12 -20.31
C TRP A 162 -8.51 -3.53 -20.81
N LEU A 163 -8.71 -2.20 -20.69
CA LEU A 163 -9.92 -1.52 -21.17
C LEU A 163 -10.08 -1.65 -22.69
N ALA A 164 -8.98 -1.51 -23.45
CA ALA A 164 -8.97 -1.69 -24.89
C ALA A 164 -9.33 -3.13 -25.28
N GLU A 165 -8.78 -4.14 -24.59
CA GLU A 165 -9.15 -5.56 -24.78
C GLU A 165 -10.65 -5.80 -24.51
N LYS A 166 -11.25 -5.05 -23.59
CA LYS A 166 -12.69 -5.10 -23.28
C LYS A 166 -13.56 -4.17 -24.14
N LYS A 167 -12.97 -3.42 -25.08
CA LYS A 167 -13.67 -2.42 -25.91
C LYS A 167 -14.37 -1.33 -25.07
N LEU A 168 -13.77 -0.95 -23.96
CA LEU A 168 -14.23 0.13 -23.08
C LEU A 168 -13.45 1.43 -23.36
N ALA A 169 -14.00 2.56 -22.93
CA ALA A 169 -13.30 3.84 -22.99
C ALA A 169 -12.01 3.78 -22.15
N LEU A 170 -10.95 4.42 -22.64
CA LEU A 170 -9.69 4.56 -21.91
C LEU A 170 -9.84 5.54 -20.73
N LEU A 171 -8.93 5.46 -19.77
CA LEU A 171 -8.85 6.41 -18.67
C LEU A 171 -8.61 7.84 -19.19
N GLU A 172 -9.28 8.80 -18.57
CA GLU A 172 -9.07 10.23 -18.82
C GLU A 172 -7.65 10.65 -18.41
N ALA A 173 -7.17 11.76 -19.00
CA ALA A 173 -5.92 12.37 -18.58
C ALA A 173 -6.11 13.09 -17.24
N TRP A 174 -5.23 12.80 -16.29
CA TRP A 174 -5.20 13.40 -14.94
C TRP A 174 -4.01 14.33 -14.76
#